data_AF-A0A529MDL3-F1
#
_entry.id   AF-A0A529MDL3-F1
#
_cell.length_a   1.000
_cell.length_b   1.000
_cell.length_c   1.000
_cell.angle_alpha   90.00
_cell.angle_beta   90.00
_cell.angle_gamma   90.00
#
_symmetry.space_group_name_H-M   'P 1'
#
loop_
_entity.id
_entity.type
_entity.pdbx_description
1 polymer ?
#
loop_
_entity_poly.entity_id
_entity_poly.type
_entity_poly.pdbx_seq_one_letter_code
_entity_poly.pdbx_strand_id
1 'polypeptide(L)'
;PLGYSLAFGKEGVFWAFDVGNGCLFEIQSTGETPPLTHLHVAFRVKSEAEVDAFYRAALDAGAADNGAPGSRPDYAPNYYACFVLDPDGYNIEAMINEA
;
A
#
# COMPACT_ATOMS: atom_id res chain seq x y z
N PRO A 1 -8.80 -0.38 -5.30
CA PRO A 1 -9.63 0.58 -4.54
C PRO A 1 -9.14 2.04 -4.59
N LEU A 2 -7.83 2.29 -4.74
CA LEU A 2 -7.27 3.65 -4.67
C LEU A 2 -7.31 4.45 -6.00
N GLY A 3 -7.93 3.90 -7.04
CA GLY A 3 -7.97 4.53 -8.37
C GLY A 3 -6.71 4.36 -9.21
N TYR A 4 -5.67 3.69 -8.70
CA TYR A 4 -4.46 3.38 -9.46
C TYR A 4 -4.73 2.29 -10.49
N SER A 5 -4.05 2.40 -11.64
CA SER A 5 -4.20 1.46 -12.75
C SER A 5 -2.85 1.08 -13.33
N LEU A 6 -2.74 -0.15 -13.83
CA LEU A 6 -1.56 -0.59 -14.57
C LEU A 6 -1.37 0.30 -15.81
N ALA A 7 -0.21 0.94 -15.92
CA ALA A 7 0.14 1.79 -17.05
C ALA A 7 0.89 1.00 -18.12
N PHE A 8 2.04 0.43 -17.75
CA PHE A 8 2.87 -0.43 -18.60
C PHE A 8 3.76 -1.30 -17.73
N GLY A 9 4.46 -2.25 -18.35
CA GLY A 9 5.44 -3.06 -17.66
C GLY A 9 5.92 -4.21 -18.53
N LYS A 10 6.72 -5.07 -17.92
CA LYS A 10 7.28 -6.26 -18.53
C LYS A 10 7.24 -7.38 -17.52
N GLU A 11 6.53 -8.45 -17.87
CA GLU A 11 6.38 -9.64 -17.04
C GLU A 11 7.75 -10.18 -16.58
N GLY A 12 7.85 -10.53 -15.30
CA GLY A 12 9.07 -10.98 -14.66
C GLY A 12 10.13 -9.90 -14.42
N VAL A 13 9.90 -8.65 -14.85
CA VAL A 13 10.86 -7.55 -14.69
C VAL A 13 10.28 -6.43 -13.83
N PHE A 14 9.20 -5.78 -14.25
CA PHE A 14 8.59 -4.69 -13.47
C PHE A 14 7.17 -4.39 -13.93
N TRP A 15 6.39 -3.76 -13.05
CA TRP A 15 5.08 -3.20 -13.36
C TRP A 15 5.00 -1.76 -12.87
N ALA A 16 4.51 -0.87 -13.72
CA ALA A 16 4.30 0.54 -13.41
C ALA A 16 2.81 0.85 -13.31
N PHE A 17 2.41 1.47 -12.20
CA PHE A 17 1.05 1.88 -11.92
C PHE A 17 0.94 3.40 -12.03
N ASP A 18 -0.01 3.89 -12.81
CA ASP A 18 -0.39 5.31 -12.84
C ASP A 18 -1.07 5.68 -11.52
N VAL A 19 -0.49 6.66 -10.83
CA VAL A 19 -1.02 7.19 -9.55
C VAL A 19 -1.54 8.62 -9.69
N GLY A 20 -1.67 9.11 -10.93
CA GLY A 20 -2.15 10.44 -11.29
C GLY A 20 -1.04 11.48 -11.45
N ASN A 21 -1.37 12.60 -12.10
CA ASN A 21 -0.49 13.75 -12.32
C ASN A 21 0.85 13.42 -13.01
N GLY A 22 0.89 12.35 -13.82
CA GLY A 22 2.10 11.89 -14.49
C GLY A 22 3.10 11.20 -13.56
N CYS A 23 2.71 10.88 -12.33
CA CYS A 23 3.51 10.10 -11.39
C CYS A 23 3.22 8.60 -11.53
N LEU A 24 4.25 7.79 -11.27
CA LEU A 24 4.17 6.33 -11.29
C LEU A 24 4.57 5.75 -9.93
N PHE A 25 3.94 4.65 -9.56
CA PHE A 25 4.44 3.72 -8.55
C PHE A 25 4.90 2.46 -9.27
N GLU A 26 6.17 2.11 -9.18
CA GLU A 26 6.75 0.99 -9.91
C GLU A 26 7.25 -0.07 -8.94
N ILE A 27 6.95 -1.34 -9.24
CA ILE A 27 7.44 -2.49 -8.49
C ILE A 27 8.31 -3.30 -9.44
N GLN A 28 9.56 -3.54 -9.05
CA GLN A 28 10.54 -4.27 -9.84
C GLN A 28 10.87 -5.61 -9.21
N SER A 29 10.88 -6.65 -10.03
CA SER A 29 11.42 -7.96 -9.69
C SER A 29 12.95 -7.89 -9.65
N THR A 30 13.52 -8.37 -8.55
CA THR A 30 14.96 -8.57 -8.41
C THR A 30 15.43 -9.89 -9.04
N GLY A 31 14.51 -10.78 -9.46
CA GLY A 31 14.83 -12.11 -9.98
C GLY A 31 15.28 -13.12 -8.92
N GLU A 32 15.33 -12.70 -7.65
CA GLU A 32 15.66 -13.49 -6.46
C GLU A 32 14.88 -12.93 -5.27
N THR A 33 14.86 -13.64 -4.13
CA THR A 33 14.23 -13.17 -2.88
C THR A 33 15.32 -12.60 -1.96
N PRO A 34 15.63 -11.28 -2.04
CA PRO A 34 16.60 -10.67 -1.14
C PRO A 34 16.07 -10.63 0.30
N PRO A 35 16.96 -10.44 1.30
CA PRO A 35 16.52 -10.15 2.66
C PRO A 35 15.60 -8.92 2.69
N LEU A 36 14.58 -8.96 3.55
CA LEU A 36 13.70 -7.82 3.79
C LEU A 36 14.51 -6.59 4.17
N THR A 37 14.24 -5.49 3.47
CA THR A 37 14.75 -4.17 3.84
C THR A 37 13.77 -3.49 4.81
N HIS A 38 14.23 -2.51 5.58
CA HIS A 38 13.36 -1.70 6.45
C HIS A 38 12.52 -0.68 5.65
N LEU A 39 11.99 -1.09 4.49
CA LEU A 39 11.13 -0.29 3.64
C LEU A 39 9.69 -0.30 4.17
N HIS A 40 9.10 0.89 4.24
CA HIS A 40 7.69 1.12 4.55
C HIS A 40 7.10 2.04 3.49
N VAL A 41 5.92 1.70 2.96
CA VAL A 41 5.22 2.51 1.96
C VAL A 41 3.82 2.82 2.45
N ALA A 42 3.48 4.11 2.52
CA ALA A 42 2.16 4.57 2.94
C ALA A 42 1.46 5.30 1.80
N PHE A 43 0.26 4.83 1.43
CA PHE A 43 -0.62 5.47 0.47
C PHE A 43 -1.60 6.39 1.18
N ARG A 44 -1.67 7.65 0.72
CA ARG A 44 -2.68 8.58 1.21
C ARG A 44 -4.02 8.35 0.53
N VAL A 45 -5.06 8.21 1.34
CA VAL A 45 -6.45 8.05 0.91
C VAL A 45 -7.31 9.19 1.43
N LYS A 46 -8.55 9.28 0.94
CA LYS A 46 -9.44 10.42 1.18
C LYS A 46 -10.55 10.13 2.20
N SER A 47 -10.71 8.88 2.63
CA SER A 47 -11.76 8.50 3.58
C SER A 47 -11.45 7.20 4.31
N GLU A 48 -12.06 7.00 5.48
CA GLU A 48 -11.92 5.75 6.25
C GLU A 48 -12.40 4.54 5.43
N ALA A 49 -13.48 4.72 4.65
CA ALA A 49 -13.98 3.71 3.74
C ALA A 49 -12.96 3.28 2.66
N GLU A 50 -12.09 4.20 2.21
CA GLU A 50 -10.98 3.83 1.30
C GLU A 50 -9.90 3.03 2.01
N VAL A 51 -9.62 3.31 3.29
CA VAL A 51 -8.73 2.48 4.13
C VAL A 51 -9.31 1.07 4.29
N ASP A 52 -10.60 0.96 4.64
CA ASP A 52 -11.29 -0.33 4.77
C ASP A 52 -11.33 -1.11 3.46
N ALA A 53 -11.54 -0.42 2.33
CA ALA A 53 -11.56 -1.03 1.00
C ALA A 53 -10.16 -1.48 0.57
N PHE A 54 -9.12 -0.70 0.88
CA PHE A 54 -7.73 -1.10 0.66
C PHE A 54 -7.38 -2.35 1.47
N TYR A 55 -7.65 -2.33 2.77
CA TYR A 55 -7.33 -3.43 3.67
C TYR A 55 -7.95 -4.74 3.22
N ARG A 56 -9.27 -4.75 2.94
CA ARG A 56 -9.97 -5.95 2.45
C ARG A 56 -9.40 -6.44 1.13
N ALA A 57 -9.19 -5.54 0.17
CA ALA A 57 -8.64 -5.92 -1.14
C ALA A 57 -7.22 -6.50 -1.03
N ALA A 58 -6.40 -5.99 -0.10
CA ALA A 58 -5.06 -6.52 0.14
C ALA A 58 -5.12 -7.93 0.75
N LEU A 59 -5.96 -8.16 1.76
CA LEU A 59 -6.14 -9.49 2.34
C LEU A 59 -6.68 -10.50 1.32
N ASP A 60 -7.67 -10.11 0.51
CA ASP A 60 -8.22 -10.96 -0.57
C ASP A 60 -7.15 -11.30 -1.63
N ALA A 61 -6.15 -10.44 -1.82
CA ALA A 61 -5.02 -10.65 -2.72
C ALA A 61 -3.87 -11.47 -2.09
N GLY A 62 -3.99 -11.88 -0.81
CA GLY A 62 -3.02 -12.73 -0.12
C GLY A 62 -2.02 -11.99 0.77
N ALA A 63 -2.21 -10.68 1.01
CA ALA A 63 -1.44 -9.97 2.03
C ALA A 63 -1.76 -10.49 3.43
N ALA A 64 -0.81 -10.39 4.37
CA ALA A 64 -1.05 -10.72 5.77
C ALA A 64 -1.50 -9.49 6.56
N ASP A 65 -2.37 -9.70 7.54
CA ASP A 65 -2.74 -8.64 8.48
C ASP A 65 -1.51 -8.17 9.28
N ASN A 66 -1.35 -6.85 9.39
CA ASN A 66 -0.34 -6.21 10.25
C ASN A 66 -0.94 -5.08 11.10
N GLY A 67 -2.27 -4.94 11.11
CA GLY A 67 -2.98 -3.88 11.79
C GLY A 67 -4.25 -3.48 11.06
N ALA A 68 -5.39 -3.97 11.52
CA ALA A 68 -6.71 -3.64 11.00
C ALA A 68 -6.99 -2.12 10.95
N PRO A 69 -7.88 -1.65 10.05
CA PRO A 69 -8.32 -0.27 9.97
C PRO A 69 -8.72 0.30 11.34
N GLY A 70 -8.24 1.50 11.66
CA GLY A 70 -8.66 2.21 12.85
C GLY A 70 -7.88 3.49 13.12
N SER A 71 -8.33 4.26 14.11
CA SER A 71 -7.63 5.44 14.59
C SER A 71 -6.27 5.08 15.19
N ARG A 72 -5.30 6.00 15.06
CA ARG A 72 -3.95 5.94 15.64
C ARG A 72 -3.66 7.25 16.39
N PRO A 73 -4.32 7.48 17.54
CA PRO A 73 -4.22 8.76 18.26
C PRO A 73 -2.80 9.06 18.77
N ASP A 74 -1.98 8.03 18.98
CA ASP A 74 -0.58 8.17 19.35
C ASP A 74 0.31 8.74 18.22
N TYR A 75 -0.19 8.73 16.97
CA TYR A 75 0.54 9.27 15.81
C TYR A 75 0.11 10.72 15.55
N ALA A 76 -1.21 10.95 15.43
CA ALA A 76 -1.82 12.28 15.34
C ALA A 76 -3.33 12.18 15.66
N PRO A 77 -3.98 13.29 16.08
CA PRO A 77 -5.39 13.29 16.48
C PRO A 77 -6.38 12.72 15.45
N ASN A 78 -6.14 12.95 14.16
CA ASN A 78 -7.00 12.53 13.06
C ASN A 78 -6.35 11.44 12.18
N TYR A 79 -5.36 10.72 12.72
CA TYR A 79 -4.71 9.67 11.97
C TYR A 79 -5.58 8.41 11.97
N TYR A 80 -6.00 7.97 10.79
CA TYR A 80 -6.73 6.71 10.59
C TYR A 80 -5.99 5.89 9.54
N ALA A 81 -5.68 4.63 9.86
CA ALA A 81 -4.86 3.80 8.98
C ALA A 81 -5.11 2.30 9.15
N CYS A 82 -4.63 1.54 8.18
CA CYS A 82 -4.44 0.10 8.27
C CYS A 82 -3.05 -0.29 7.76
N PHE A 83 -2.59 -1.48 8.16
CA PHE A 83 -1.29 -2.02 7.79
C PHE A 83 -1.45 -3.47 7.34
N VAL A 84 -0.75 -3.83 6.27
CA VAL A 84 -0.64 -5.20 5.77
C VAL A 84 0.81 -5.51 5.42
N LEU A 85 1.19 -6.78 5.50
CA LEU A 85 2.44 -7.25 4.90
C LEU A 85 2.13 -7.76 3.49
N ASP A 86 2.84 -7.23 2.51
CA ASP A 86 2.78 -7.77 1.14
C ASP A 86 3.39 -9.18 1.05
N PRO A 87 3.30 -9.87 -0.10
CA PRO A 87 3.83 -11.23 -0.24
C PRO A 87 5.33 -11.37 0.01
N ASP A 88 6.11 -10.29 -0.13
CA ASP A 88 7.54 -10.28 0.16
C ASP A 88 7.84 -9.94 1.63
N GLY A 89 6.83 -9.44 2.37
CA GLY A 89 6.87 -9.10 3.78
C GLY A 89 7.07 -7.61 4.08
N TYR A 90 6.95 -6.73 3.07
CA TYR A 90 7.04 -5.29 3.26
C TYR A 90 5.79 -4.74 3.93
N ASN A 91 5.96 -3.79 4.85
CA ASN A 91 4.84 -3.13 5.51
C ASN A 91 4.24 -2.06 4.59
N ILE A 92 2.99 -2.27 4.20
CA ILE A 92 2.23 -1.37 3.33
C ILE A 92 1.07 -0.79 4.11
N GLU A 93 0.92 0.52 4.03
CA GLU A 93 -0.09 1.28 4.76
C GLU A 93 -1.03 2.01 3.80
N ALA A 94 -2.30 2.09 4.18
CA ALA A 94 -3.22 3.11 3.68
C ALA A 94 -3.64 3.99 4.85
N MET A 95 -3.50 5.30 4.69
CA MET A 95 -3.73 6.25 5.79
C MET A 95 -4.47 7.51 5.36
N ILE A 96 -5.06 8.14 6.37
CA ILE A 96 -5.58 9.50 6.36
C ILE A 96 -4.75 10.29 7.36
N ASN A 97 -4.19 11.41 6.90
CA ASN A 97 -3.59 12.39 7.77
C ASN A 97 -4.04 13.78 7.31
N GLU A 98 -5.22 14.19 7.77
CA GLU A 98 -5.65 15.57 7.57
C GLU A 98 -4.76 16.49 8.41
N ALA A 99 -4.07 17.41 7.73
CA ALA A 99 -3.37 18.53 8.36
C ALA A 99 -4.35 19.72 8.49
#